data_AF-A0AAV1J6S1-F1
#
_entry.id   AF-A0AAV1J6S1-F1
#
_cell.length_a   1.000
_cell.length_b   1.000
_cell.length_c   1.000
_cell.angle_alpha   90.00
_cell.angle_beta   90.00
_cell.angle_gamma   90.00
#
_symmetry.space_group_name_H-M   'P 1'
#
loop_
_entity.id
_entity.type
_entity.pdbx_description
1 polymer ?
#
loop_
_entity_poly.entity_id
_entity_poly.type
_entity_poly.pdbx_seq_one_letter_code
_entity_poly.pdbx_strand_id
1 'polypeptide(L)'
;MARLRNAIKGEARESCKSLLYSSMKPEDVMEALRRRYGRPDLLVMAEVKKLESIPPIGHSPRELCNFANSISNSVAAIKSLNRPQFLHAPAAVNSIVEKIPHGLRYRWYEYASAYPEEVKVQRRIGECFSQFRSRQVQRVCRSCGVQATT
;
A
#
# COMPACT_ATOMS: atom_id res chain seq x y z
N MET A 1 -19.91 -20.88 -9.01
CA MET A 1 -18.95 -20.93 -10.14
C MET A 1 -19.01 -19.75 -11.12
N ALA A 2 -20.17 -19.25 -11.55
CA ALA A 2 -20.25 -18.17 -12.55
C ALA A 2 -19.45 -16.90 -12.20
N ARG A 3 -19.53 -16.41 -10.96
CA ARG A 3 -18.77 -15.23 -10.50
C ARG A 3 -17.25 -15.44 -10.54
N LEU A 4 -16.79 -16.64 -10.14
CA LEU A 4 -15.37 -16.99 -10.09
C LEU A 4 -14.77 -17.07 -11.50
N ARG A 5 -15.49 -17.65 -12.46
CA ARG A 5 -15.08 -17.70 -13.89
C ARG A 5 -14.92 -16.32 -14.51
N ASN A 6 -15.72 -15.34 -14.09
CA ASN A 6 -15.62 -13.96 -14.58
C ASN A 6 -14.51 -13.15 -13.88
N ALA A 7 -14.18 -13.52 -12.63
CA ALA A 7 -13.17 -12.82 -11.84
C ALA A 7 -11.74 -13.22 -12.22
N ILE A 8 -11.50 -14.49 -12.57
CA ILE A 8 -10.17 -14.99 -12.93
C ILE A 8 -9.88 -14.65 -14.40
N LYS A 9 -8.79 -13.93 -14.65
CA LYS A 9 -8.39 -13.44 -15.99
C LYS A 9 -6.92 -13.71 -16.26
N GLY A 10 -6.53 -13.65 -17.53
CA GLY A 10 -5.14 -13.78 -17.98
C GLY A 10 -4.51 -15.14 -17.62
N GLU A 11 -3.24 -15.11 -17.22
CA GLU A 11 -2.45 -16.30 -16.91
C GLU A 11 -3.05 -17.18 -15.80
N ALA A 12 -3.71 -16.55 -14.82
CA ALA A 12 -4.41 -17.28 -13.75
C ALA A 12 -5.58 -18.11 -14.29
N ARG A 13 -6.26 -17.63 -15.35
CA ARG A 13 -7.38 -18.36 -15.97
C ARG A 13 -6.87 -19.56 -16.75
N GLU A 14 -5.83 -19.39 -17.56
CA GLU A 14 -5.25 -20.49 -18.35
C GLU A 14 -4.67 -21.57 -17.41
N SER A 15 -4.06 -21.15 -16.31
CA SER A 15 -3.51 -22.06 -15.30
C SER A 15 -4.54 -22.91 -14.57
N CYS A 16 -5.77 -22.41 -14.41
CA CYS A 16 -6.88 -23.11 -13.74
C CYS A 16 -7.95 -23.58 -14.73
N LYS A 17 -7.70 -23.54 -16.04
CA LYS A 17 -8.70 -23.79 -17.08
C LYS A 17 -9.37 -25.16 -16.93
N SER A 18 -8.56 -26.22 -16.74
CA SER A 18 -9.06 -27.58 -16.50
C SER A 18 -9.92 -27.69 -15.23
N LEU A 19 -9.57 -26.97 -14.17
CA LEU A 19 -10.30 -26.91 -12.90
C LEU A 19 -11.58 -26.07 -12.97
N LEU A 20 -11.64 -25.09 -13.90
CA LEU A 20 -12.80 -24.22 -14.11
C LEU A 20 -13.89 -24.84 -15.00
N TYR A 21 -13.51 -25.82 -15.84
CA TYR A 21 -14.44 -26.57 -16.70
C TYR A 21 -14.86 -27.91 -16.10
N SER A 22 -14.15 -28.43 -15.08
CA SER A 22 -14.63 -29.56 -14.29
C SER A 22 -15.69 -29.10 -13.27
N SER A 23 -16.59 -29.99 -12.88
CA SER A 23 -17.65 -29.76 -11.87
C SER A 23 -17.11 -29.68 -10.43
N MET A 24 -15.90 -29.16 -10.24
CA MET A 24 -15.26 -28.99 -8.93
C MET A 24 -15.96 -27.93 -8.07
N LYS A 25 -15.64 -27.91 -6.77
CA LYS A 25 -16.13 -26.87 -5.86
C LYS A 25 -15.31 -25.59 -6.05
N PRO A 26 -15.90 -24.41 -5.80
CA PRO A 26 -15.17 -23.15 -5.92
C PRO A 26 -13.99 -23.05 -4.95
N GLU A 27 -14.05 -23.78 -3.82
CA GLU A 27 -12.98 -23.90 -2.83
C GLU A 27 -11.72 -24.53 -3.42
N ASP A 28 -11.86 -25.62 -4.19
CA ASP A 28 -10.74 -26.32 -4.82
C ASP A 28 -9.99 -25.42 -5.81
N VAL A 29 -10.74 -24.61 -6.57
CA VAL A 29 -10.17 -23.63 -7.50
C VAL A 29 -9.43 -22.51 -6.74
N MET A 30 -10.00 -22.03 -5.63
CA MET A 30 -9.34 -21.03 -4.79
C MET A 30 -8.08 -21.58 -4.14
N GLU A 31 -8.07 -22.85 -3.74
CA GLU A 31 -6.89 -23.50 -3.18
C GLU A 31 -5.80 -23.71 -4.24
N ALA A 32 -6.15 -24.14 -5.44
CA ALA A 32 -5.21 -24.23 -6.56
C ALA A 32 -4.57 -22.87 -6.88
N LEU A 33 -5.37 -21.80 -6.89
CA LEU A 33 -4.88 -20.43 -7.06
C LEU A 33 -3.97 -20.01 -5.91
N ARG A 34 -4.32 -20.32 -4.66
CA ARG A 34 -3.45 -20.04 -3.50
C ARG A 34 -2.12 -20.79 -3.58
N ARG A 35 -2.12 -22.06 -3.99
CA ARG A 35 -0.87 -22.84 -4.14
C ARG A 35 0.05 -22.23 -5.20
N ARG A 36 -0.52 -21.71 -6.29
CA ARG A 36 0.25 -21.20 -7.44
C ARG A 36 0.63 -19.73 -7.32
N TYR A 37 -0.26 -18.88 -6.81
CA TYR A 37 -0.13 -17.42 -6.75
C TYR A 37 -0.12 -16.84 -5.34
N GLY A 38 -0.45 -17.63 -4.32
CA GLY A 38 -0.54 -17.19 -2.93
C GLY A 38 0.78 -17.26 -2.15
N ARG A 39 1.94 -17.37 -2.82
CA ARG A 39 3.24 -17.39 -2.15
C ARG A 39 3.46 -16.03 -1.45
N PRO A 40 3.41 -15.97 -0.11
CA PRO A 40 3.41 -14.70 0.60
C PRO A 40 4.71 -13.92 0.34
N ASP A 41 5.84 -14.60 0.20
CA ASP A 41 7.13 -13.94 -0.04
C ASP A 41 7.17 -13.25 -1.42
N LEU A 42 6.57 -13.85 -2.46
CA LEU A 42 6.48 -13.22 -3.78
C LEU A 42 5.51 -12.03 -3.79
N LEU A 43 4.40 -12.13 -3.04
CA LEU A 43 3.42 -11.05 -2.92
C LEU A 43 4.01 -9.86 -2.15
N VAL A 44 4.79 -10.10 -1.11
CA VAL A 44 5.53 -9.05 -0.39
C VAL A 44 6.55 -8.39 -1.31
N MET A 45 7.34 -9.17 -2.07
CA MET A 45 8.29 -8.61 -3.03
C MET A 45 7.59 -7.76 -4.11
N ALA A 46 6.42 -8.19 -4.58
CA ALA A 46 5.63 -7.40 -5.53
C ALA A 46 5.16 -6.07 -4.91
N GLU A 47 4.75 -6.07 -3.64
CA GLU A 47 4.32 -4.85 -2.96
C GLU A 47 5.50 -3.91 -2.64
N VAL A 48 6.68 -4.46 -2.30
CA VAL A 48 7.92 -3.69 -2.17
C VAL A 48 8.32 -3.08 -3.52
N LYS A 49 8.29 -3.86 -4.60
CA LYS A 49 8.56 -3.35 -5.95
C LYS A 49 7.56 -2.27 -6.38
N LYS A 50 6.30 -2.41 -5.96
CA LYS A 50 5.29 -1.38 -6.17
C LYS A 50 5.64 -0.10 -5.43
N LEU A 51 6.05 -0.18 -4.17
CA LEU A 51 6.59 0.98 -3.43
C LEU A 51 7.78 1.63 -4.14
N GLU A 52 8.69 0.83 -4.72
CA GLU A 52 9.83 1.30 -5.52
C GLU A 52 9.42 1.90 -6.87
N SER A 53 8.30 1.49 -7.45
CA SER A 53 7.77 2.03 -8.71
C SER A 53 7.00 3.35 -8.57
N ILE A 54 6.64 3.75 -7.34
CA ILE A 54 5.92 5.02 -7.09
C ILE A 54 6.78 6.19 -7.60
N PRO A 55 6.26 7.07 -8.48
CA PRO A 55 7.04 8.21 -8.97
C PRO A 55 7.31 9.22 -7.85
N PRO A 56 8.41 9.99 -7.93
CA PRO A 56 8.61 11.12 -7.04
C PRO A 56 7.45 12.11 -7.18
N ILE A 57 7.01 12.67 -6.06
CA ILE A 57 5.88 13.61 -6.03
C ILE A 57 6.35 15.06 -6.13
N GLY A 58 5.51 15.92 -6.67
CA GLY A 58 5.69 17.36 -6.60
C GLY A 58 5.10 17.97 -5.33
N HIS A 59 4.71 19.23 -5.41
CA HIS A 59 4.11 19.97 -4.29
C HIS A 59 2.57 19.96 -4.30
N SER A 60 1.93 19.21 -5.21
CA SER A 60 0.47 19.17 -5.31
C SER A 60 -0.16 18.39 -4.14
N PRO A 61 -1.18 18.94 -3.45
CA PRO A 61 -1.91 18.23 -2.42
C PRO A 61 -2.54 16.91 -2.89
N ARG A 62 -2.96 16.85 -4.17
CA ARG A 62 -3.58 15.66 -4.77
C ARG A 62 -2.55 14.54 -4.97
N GLU A 63 -1.35 14.88 -5.42
CA GLU A 63 -0.25 13.93 -5.59
C GLU A 63 0.18 13.36 -4.24
N LEU A 64 0.28 14.20 -3.21
CA LEU A 64 0.55 13.77 -1.85
C LEU A 64 -0.51 12.80 -1.31
N CYS A 65 -1.80 13.07 -1.58
CA CYS A 65 -2.88 12.18 -1.15
C CYS A 65 -2.78 10.81 -1.85
N ASN A 66 -2.58 10.79 -3.17
CA ASN A 66 -2.44 9.56 -3.94
C ASN A 66 -1.20 8.76 -3.50
N PHE A 67 -0.08 9.44 -3.25
CA PHE A 67 1.16 8.84 -2.75
C PHE A 67 0.97 8.21 -1.37
N ALA A 68 0.37 8.93 -0.43
CA ALA A 68 0.08 8.44 0.91
C ALA A 68 -0.88 7.23 0.88
N ASN A 69 -1.88 7.25 -0.01
CA ASN A 69 -2.80 6.13 -0.20
C ASN A 69 -2.09 4.89 -0.74
N SER A 70 -1.25 5.06 -1.77
CA SER A 70 -0.46 3.96 -2.34
C SER A 70 0.42 3.31 -1.29
N ILE A 71 1.14 4.09 -0.48
CA ILE A 71 1.96 3.57 0.61
C ILE A 71 1.11 2.87 1.66
N SER A 72 -0.02 3.46 2.06
CA SER A 72 -0.90 2.87 3.09
C SER A 72 -1.45 1.53 2.64
N ASN A 73 -1.85 1.42 1.37
CA ASN A 73 -2.33 0.17 0.78
C ASN A 73 -1.22 -0.89 0.76
N SER A 74 0.01 -0.50 0.41
CA SER A 74 1.17 -1.39 0.42
C SER A 74 1.54 -1.87 1.81
N VAL A 75 1.55 -0.97 2.79
CA VAL A 75 1.78 -1.30 4.20
C VAL A 75 0.69 -2.24 4.72
N ALA A 76 -0.57 -1.98 4.40
CA ALA A 76 -1.68 -2.85 4.81
C ALA A 76 -1.58 -4.24 4.18
N ALA A 77 -1.19 -4.34 2.91
CA ALA A 77 -0.96 -5.62 2.23
C ALA A 77 0.23 -6.40 2.83
N ILE A 78 1.34 -5.73 3.14
CA ILE A 78 2.50 -6.40 3.77
C ILE A 78 2.17 -6.87 5.20
N LYS A 79 1.38 -6.09 5.95
CA LYS A 79 0.86 -6.49 7.26
C LYS A 79 -0.10 -7.69 7.15
N SER A 80 -1.00 -7.71 6.18
CA SER A 80 -1.94 -8.84 5.99
C SER A 80 -1.26 -10.13 5.52
N LEU A 81 -0.10 -10.02 4.86
CA LEU A 81 0.77 -11.15 4.51
C LEU A 81 1.63 -11.66 5.68
N ASN A 82 1.46 -11.09 6.88
CA ASN A 82 2.16 -11.46 8.12
C ASN A 82 3.70 -11.37 8.01
N ARG A 83 4.17 -10.36 7.27
CA ARG A 83 5.60 -10.11 6.99
C ARG A 83 5.99 -8.65 7.29
N PRO A 84 5.76 -8.13 8.50
CA PRO A 84 6.03 -6.72 8.82
C PRO A 84 7.53 -6.38 8.76
N GLN A 85 8.43 -7.35 8.86
CA GLN A 85 9.88 -7.11 8.82
C GLN A 85 10.37 -6.37 7.57
N PHE A 86 9.68 -6.53 6.42
CA PHE A 86 10.04 -5.84 5.18
C PHE A 86 9.75 -4.33 5.24
N LEU A 87 8.84 -3.89 6.12
CA LEU A 87 8.55 -2.46 6.33
C LEU A 87 9.61 -1.77 7.19
N HIS A 88 10.35 -2.55 7.98
CA HIS A 88 11.44 -2.04 8.83
C HIS A 88 12.78 -2.01 8.08
N ALA A 89 12.86 -2.59 6.89
CA ALA A 89 14.07 -2.59 6.07
C ALA A 89 14.46 -1.14 5.72
N PRO A 90 15.67 -0.68 6.10
CA PRO A 90 16.12 0.69 5.84
C PRO A 90 16.06 1.07 4.35
N ALA A 91 16.34 0.11 3.46
CA ALA A 91 16.29 0.30 2.01
C ALA A 91 14.87 0.68 1.53
N ALA A 92 13.83 -0.02 2.00
CA ALA A 92 12.44 0.26 1.63
C ALA A 92 11.96 1.60 2.20
N VAL A 93 12.41 1.95 3.40
CA VAL A 93 12.09 3.24 4.03
C VAL A 93 12.77 4.39 3.26
N ASN A 94 14.05 4.25 2.93
CA ASN A 94 14.82 5.28 2.24
C ASN A 94 14.30 5.51 0.82
N SER A 95 13.95 4.45 0.08
CA SER A 95 13.40 4.59 -1.27
C SER A 95 12.08 5.38 -1.30
N ILE A 96 11.28 5.31 -0.24
CA ILE A 96 10.06 6.12 -0.10
C ILE A 96 10.40 7.56 0.29
N VAL A 97 11.35 7.76 1.21
CA VAL A 97 11.73 9.10 1.69
C VAL A 97 12.38 9.93 0.59
N GLU A 98 13.19 9.30 -0.28
CA GLU A 98 13.83 9.96 -1.42
C GLU A 98 12.83 10.52 -2.44
N LYS A 99 11.65 9.90 -2.56
CA LYS A 99 10.57 10.31 -3.49
C LYS A 99 9.80 11.54 -3.02
N ILE A 100 9.98 11.93 -1.77
CA ILE A 100 9.34 13.11 -1.19
C ILE A 100 10.19 14.34 -1.53
N PRO A 101 9.61 15.44 -2.03
CA PRO A 101 10.36 16.68 -2.27
C PRO A 101 10.86 17.28 -0.96
N HIS A 102 12.02 17.93 -1.00
CA HIS A 102 12.75 18.41 0.18
C HIS A 102 11.88 19.28 1.11
N GLY A 103 11.09 20.20 0.57
CA GLY A 103 10.20 21.05 1.36
C GLY A 103 9.11 20.28 2.12
N LEU A 104 8.70 19.12 1.61
CA LEU A 104 7.71 18.27 2.27
C LEU A 104 8.38 17.30 3.26
N ARG A 105 9.61 16.83 2.97
CA ARG A 105 10.44 16.09 3.93
C ARG A 105 10.66 16.90 5.20
N TYR A 106 10.99 18.18 5.09
CA TYR A 106 11.19 19.05 6.25
C TYR A 106 9.94 19.10 7.16
N ARG A 107 8.77 19.35 6.57
CA ARG A 107 7.48 19.35 7.31
C ARG A 107 7.15 17.99 7.92
N TRP A 108 7.55 16.91 7.25
CA TRP A 108 7.40 15.56 7.77
C TRP A 108 8.35 15.28 8.94
N TYR A 109 9.62 15.71 8.86
CA TYR A 109 10.59 15.58 9.95
C TYR A 109 10.16 16.39 11.18
N GLU A 110 9.68 17.62 11.00
CA GLU A 110 9.13 18.46 12.07
C GLU A 110 7.92 17.80 12.75
N TYR A 111 7.07 17.13 11.96
CA TYR A 111 5.96 16.34 12.49
C TYR A 111 6.45 15.07 13.21
N ALA A 112 7.43 14.36 12.65
CA ALA A 112 7.97 13.14 13.21
C ALA A 112 8.77 13.41 14.50
N SER A 113 9.44 14.55 14.62
CA SER A 113 10.19 14.96 15.82
C SER A 113 9.29 15.21 17.03
N ALA A 114 8.01 15.51 16.81
CA ALA A 114 7.02 15.68 17.87
C ALA A 114 6.59 14.37 18.55
N TYR A 115 7.05 13.21 18.07
CA TYR A 115 6.77 11.89 18.66
C TYR A 115 8.04 11.27 19.28
N PRO A 116 7.95 10.45 20.35
CA PRO A 116 9.10 9.76 20.94
C PRO A 116 9.80 8.80 19.96
N GLU A 117 11.13 8.67 20.02
CA GLU A 117 11.97 7.85 19.11
C GLU A 117 11.51 6.39 18.98
N GLU A 118 11.03 5.78 20.07
CA GLU A 118 10.46 4.42 20.10
C GLU A 118 9.27 4.25 19.13
N VAL A 119 8.49 5.32 18.94
CA VAL A 119 7.34 5.35 18.04
C VAL A 119 7.77 5.62 16.59
N LYS A 120 8.91 6.30 16.38
CA LYS A 120 9.42 6.65 15.03
C LYS A 120 9.88 5.42 14.25
N VAL A 121 10.43 4.42 14.94
CA VAL A 121 10.91 3.17 14.32
C VAL A 121 9.75 2.20 14.04
N GLN A 122 8.78 2.12 14.97
CA GLN A 122 7.59 1.26 14.83
C GLN A 122 6.57 1.81 13.81
N ARG A 123 6.35 3.13 13.77
CA ARG A 123 5.37 3.81 12.89
C ARG A 123 5.99 4.38 11.63
N ARG A 124 7.13 3.86 11.19
CA ARG A 124 7.84 4.43 10.06
C ARG A 124 6.98 4.35 8.80
N ILE A 125 6.67 5.55 8.31
CA ILE A 125 5.91 5.87 7.10
C ILE A 125 4.42 5.53 7.15
N GLY A 126 3.98 4.27 7.29
CA GLY A 126 2.57 3.91 7.04
C GLY A 126 1.53 4.61 7.92
N GLU A 127 1.72 4.62 9.24
CA GLU A 127 0.78 5.23 10.20
C GLU A 127 0.99 6.74 10.31
N CYS A 128 2.24 7.20 10.29
CA CYS A 128 2.57 8.61 10.31
C CYS A 128 2.11 9.35 9.03
N PHE A 129 2.20 8.74 7.84
CA PHE A 129 1.66 9.34 6.61
C PHE A 129 0.13 9.40 6.63
N SER A 130 -0.55 8.40 7.20
CA SER A 130 -2.01 8.44 7.35
C SER A 130 -2.46 9.60 8.25
N GLN A 131 -1.78 9.82 9.38
CA GLN A 131 -2.06 10.96 10.26
C GLN A 131 -1.62 12.31 9.66
N PHE A 132 -0.47 12.36 9.00
CA PHE A 132 -0.02 13.55 8.27
C PHE A 132 -1.00 13.91 7.15
N ARG A 133 -1.51 12.93 6.40
CA ARG A 133 -2.59 13.09 5.42
C ARG A 133 -3.83 13.69 6.07
N SER A 134 -4.34 13.14 7.17
CA SER A 134 -5.53 13.69 7.85
C SER A 134 -5.34 15.15 8.26
N ARG A 135 -4.14 15.51 8.72
CA ARG A 135 -3.80 16.88 9.14
C ARG A 135 -3.60 17.85 7.97
N GLN A 136 -2.99 17.39 6.86
CA GLN A 136 -2.84 18.19 5.63
C GLN A 136 -4.17 18.36 4.91
N VAL A 137 -4.99 17.31 4.82
CA VAL A 137 -6.35 17.38 4.26
C VAL A 137 -7.22 18.32 5.08
N GLN A 138 -7.19 18.25 6.41
CA GLN A 138 -7.90 19.23 7.25
C GLN A 138 -7.41 20.67 7.03
N ARG A 139 -6.10 20.89 6.83
CA ARG A 139 -5.55 22.22 6.52
C ARG A 139 -5.97 22.73 5.14
N VAL A 140 -6.00 21.86 4.12
CA VAL A 140 -6.45 22.21 2.77
C VAL A 140 -7.96 22.43 2.72
N CYS A 141 -8.77 21.60 3.38
CA CYS A 141 -10.21 21.82 3.51
C CYS A 141 -10.52 23.15 4.23
N ARG A 142 -9.75 23.51 5.26
CA ARG A 142 -9.86 24.82 5.94
C ARG A 142 -9.44 25.99 5.05
N SER A 143 -8.43 25.83 4.19
CA SER A 143 -8.01 26.91 3.26
C SER A 143 -8.91 27.05 2.04
N CYS A 144 -9.65 26.00 1.65
CA CYS A 144 -10.57 26.02 0.51
C CYS A 144 -12.02 26.33 0.88
N GLY A 145 -12.36 26.52 2.16
CA GLY A 145 -13.73 26.86 2.60
C GLY A 145 -14.79 25.77 2.37
N VAL A 146 -14.40 24.59 1.89
CA VAL A 146 -15.33 23.47 1.66
C VAL A 146 -15.44 22.66 2.95
N GLN A 147 -16.58 22.83 3.64
CA GLN A 147 -16.95 21.96 4.75
C GLN A 147 -17.08 20.53 4.22
N ALA A 148 -16.41 19.59 4.88
CA ALA A 148 -16.54 18.16 4.58
C ALA A 148 -17.98 17.74 4.86
N THR A 149 -18.76 17.51 3.81
CA THR A 149 -20.08 16.87 3.93
C THR A 149 -19.89 15.41 4.29
N THR A 150 -20.59 15.03 5.35
CA THR A 150 -20.72 13.73 6.03
C THR A 150 -20.78 12.52 5.11
#